data_AF-A0A3P7MYX8-F1
#
_entry.id   AF-A0A3P7MYX8-F1
#
_cell.length_a   1.000
_cell.length_b   1.000
_cell.length_c   1.000
_cell.angle_alpha   90.00
_cell.angle_beta   90.00
_cell.angle_gamma   90.00
#
_symmetry.space_group_name_H-M   'P 1'
#
loop_
_entity.id
_entity.type
_entity.pdbx_description
1 polymer ?
#
loop_
_entity_poly.entity_id
_entity_poly.type
_entity_poly.pdbx_seq_one_letter_code
_entity_poly.pdbx_strand_id
1 'polypeptide(L)'
;MDLYANAVHIRSLEGVKTRHTDVDFVVVRECLEGEYSSMEHESVPGVVESMKIITRLNSERIAKFAFDFAKRNGRKKVTAVHKANIM
;
A
#
# COMPACT_ATOMS: atom_id res chain seq x y z
N MET A 1 -5.95 -17.18 -4.84
CA MET A 1 -6.24 -16.74 -3.44
C MET A 1 -6.48 -15.24 -3.47
N ASP A 2 -7.47 -14.73 -2.73
CA ASP A 2 -7.84 -13.30 -2.66
C ASP A 2 -7.04 -12.58 -1.55
N LEU A 3 -5.73 -12.49 -1.76
CA LEU A 3 -4.75 -12.00 -0.79
C LEU A 3 -4.52 -10.49 -0.99
N TYR A 4 -5.45 -9.68 -0.52
CA TYR A 4 -5.55 -8.26 -0.89
C TYR A 4 -4.73 -7.28 -0.04
N ALA A 5 -4.27 -7.70 1.14
CA ALA A 5 -3.55 -6.84 2.07
C ALA A 5 -2.17 -7.41 2.36
N ASN A 6 -1.12 -6.65 2.03
CA ASN A 6 0.24 -6.91 2.47
C ASN A 6 0.58 -6.00 3.66
N ALA A 7 1.03 -6.60 4.77
CA ALA A 7 1.43 -5.87 5.97
C ALA A 7 2.92 -6.13 6.26
N VAL A 8 3.71 -5.06 6.35
CA VAL A 8 5.15 -5.12 6.62
C VAL A 8 5.45 -4.33 7.89
N HIS A 9 6.03 -5.01 8.87
CA HIS A 9 6.50 -4.40 10.11
C HIS A 9 7.90 -3.86 9.92
N ILE A 10 8.08 -2.57 10.20
CA ILE A 10 9.35 -1.87 10.08
C ILE A 10 9.71 -1.36 11.47
N ARG A 11 10.66 -2.05 12.10
CA ARG A 11 11.13 -1.70 13.44
C ARG A 11 12.65 -1.65 13.51
N SER A 12 13.20 -0.72 14.29
CA SER A 12 14.59 -0.77 14.69
C SER A 12 14.85 -2.02 15.54
N LEU A 13 15.97 -2.69 15.31
CA LEU A 13 16.40 -3.88 16.06
C LEU A 13 17.57 -3.52 16.97
N GLU A 14 17.52 -4.00 18.20
CA GLU A 14 18.62 -3.85 19.15
C GLU A 14 19.89 -4.51 18.61
N GLY A 15 21.03 -3.83 18.77
CA GLY A 15 22.32 -4.29 18.25
C GLY A 15 22.57 -4.04 16.75
N VAL A 16 21.56 -3.62 15.99
CA VAL A 16 21.72 -3.36 14.54
C VAL A 16 21.91 -1.85 14.30
N LYS A 17 23.14 -1.46 13.98
CA LYS A 17 23.47 -0.05 13.70
C LYS A 17 22.93 0.38 12.33
N THR A 18 22.07 1.39 12.31
CA THR A 18 21.52 2.02 11.10
C THR A 18 21.58 3.54 11.23
N ARG A 19 21.30 4.28 10.14
CA ARG A 19 21.29 5.75 10.16
C ARG A 19 20.18 6.32 11.07
N HIS A 20 19.03 5.66 11.10
CA HIS A 20 17.83 6.13 11.80
C HIS A 20 17.49 5.19 12.95
N THR A 21 17.25 5.75 14.13
CA THR A 21 16.92 5.00 15.36
C THR A 21 15.45 5.19 15.74
N ASP A 22 14.95 4.29 16.60
CA ASP A 22 13.59 4.36 17.15
C ASP A 22 12.48 4.40 16.08
N VAL A 23 12.67 3.59 15.03
CA VAL A 23 11.67 3.40 13.98
C VAL A 23 10.70 2.32 14.43
N ASP A 24 9.41 2.61 14.40
CA ASP A 24 8.35 1.61 14.57
C ASP A 24 7.07 2.00 13.83
N PHE A 25 6.88 1.42 12.65
CA PHE A 25 5.63 1.57 11.89
C PHE A 25 5.32 0.33 11.06
N VAL A 26 4.08 0.27 10.57
CA VAL A 26 3.62 -0.81 9.70
C VAL A 26 3.14 -0.20 8.39
N VAL A 27 3.62 -0.75 7.28
CA VAL A 27 3.09 -0.44 5.96
C VAL A 27 2.04 -1.48 5.63
N VAL A 28 0.81 -1.00 5.40
CA VAL A 28 -0.28 -1.80 4.85
C VAL A 28 -0.47 -1.36 3.41
N ARG A 29 -0.33 -2.29 2.47
CA ARG A 29 -0.40 -2.04 1.04
C ARG A 29 -1.47 -2.91 0.39
N GLU A 30 -2.30 -2.28 -0.46
CA GLU A 30 -3.21 -2.97 -1.37
C GLU A 30 -2.38 -3.68 -2.46
N CYS A 31 -2.75 -4.91 -2.83
CA CYS A 31 -1.92 -5.76 -3.69
C CYS A 31 -2.64 -6.36 -4.90
N LEU A 32 -3.92 -6.08 -5.12
CA LEU A 32 -4.68 -6.65 -6.24
C LEU A 32 -4.86 -5.70 -7.41
N GLU A 33 -4.83 -4.38 -7.18
CA GLU A 33 -5.14 -3.40 -8.22
C GLU A 33 -4.09 -2.27 -8.28
N GLY A 34 -4.49 -1.11 -8.83
CA GLY A 34 -3.63 0.05 -8.98
C GLY A 34 -2.58 -0.18 -10.07
N GLU A 35 -1.33 0.13 -9.72
CA GLU A 35 -0.18 0.05 -10.62
C GLU A 35 0.10 -1.37 -11.11
N TYR A 36 -0.44 -2.39 -10.43
CA TYR A 36 -0.23 -3.80 -10.77
C TYR A 36 -1.43 -4.44 -11.47
N SER A 37 -2.34 -3.64 -12.02
CA SER A 37 -3.46 -4.10 -12.86
C SER A 37 -3.00 -4.95 -14.05
N SER A 38 -1.74 -4.84 -14.47
CA SER A 38 -1.15 -5.54 -15.63
C SER A 38 -1.93 -5.27 -16.93
N MET A 39 -2.54 -4.09 -17.02
CA MET A 39 -3.30 -3.64 -18.18
C MET A 39 -2.47 -2.64 -18.97
N GLU A 40 -1.74 -3.16 -19.96
CA GLU A 40 -0.86 -2.36 -20.81
C GLU A 40 -1.12 -2.67 -22.29
N HIS A 41 -0.99 -1.67 -23.14
CA HIS A 41 -1.08 -1.84 -24.59
C HIS A 41 -0.27 -0.79 -25.33
N GLU A 42 0.02 -1.07 -26.60
CA GLU A 42 0.66 -0.14 -27.52
C GLU A 42 -0.39 0.32 -28.55
N SER A 43 -0.96 1.51 -28.35
CA SER A 43 -2.03 2.05 -29.21
C SER A 43 -1.55 2.33 -30.64
N VAL A 44 -0.31 2.79 -30.76
CA VAL A 44 0.42 2.98 -32.03
C VAL A 44 1.89 2.65 -31.81
N PRO A 45 2.65 2.25 -32.86
CA PRO A 45 4.06 1.92 -32.72
C PRO A 45 4.86 3.04 -32.02
N GLY A 46 5.48 2.70 -30.89
CA GLY A 46 6.25 3.59 -30.02
C GLY A 46 5.46 4.27 -28.90
N VAL A 47 4.15 4.07 -28.76
CA VAL A 47 3.32 4.68 -27.71
C VAL A 47 2.69 3.60 -26.83
N VAL A 48 3.23 3.45 -25.62
CA VAL A 48 2.77 2.48 -24.63
C VAL A 48 1.92 3.16 -23.57
N GLU A 49 0.77 2.57 -23.27
CA GLU A 49 -0.18 3.02 -22.28
C GLU A 49 -0.32 1.98 -21.17
N SER A 50 -0.25 2.41 -19.91
CA SER A 50 -0.51 1.59 -18.73
C SER A 50 -1.75 2.11 -18.00
N MET A 51 -2.75 1.25 -17.81
CA MET A 51 -4.00 1.60 -17.16
C MET A 51 -3.99 1.24 -15.68
N LYS A 52 -4.03 2.26 -14.82
CA LYS A 52 -4.21 2.09 -13.37
C LYS A 52 -5.70 2.02 -13.03
N ILE A 53 -6.15 0.91 -12.45
CA ILE A 53 -7.54 0.76 -12.00
C ILE A 53 -7.59 0.77 -10.47
N ILE A 54 -8.45 1.62 -9.91
CA ILE A 54 -8.69 1.70 -8.46
C ILE A 54 -10.18 1.56 -8.26
N THR A 55 -10.59 0.60 -7.44
CA THR A 55 -12.01 0.35 -7.16
C THR A 55 -12.35 0.77 -5.73
N ARG A 56 -13.56 1.29 -5.54
CA ARG A 56 -14.07 1.60 -4.20
C ARG A 56 -14.07 0.36 -3.31
N LEU A 57 -14.46 -0.80 -3.85
CA LEU A 57 -14.52 -2.06 -3.13
C LEU A 57 -13.17 -2.42 -2.50
N ASN A 58 -12.09 -2.45 -3.29
CA ASN A 58 -10.77 -2.82 -2.76
C ASN A 58 -10.18 -1.73 -1.87
N SER A 59 -10.43 -0.46 -2.19
CA SER A 59 -10.06 0.68 -1.34
C SER A 59 -10.71 0.62 0.05
N GLU A 60 -11.99 0.29 0.13
CA GLU A 60 -12.71 0.11 1.41
C GLU A 60 -12.18 -1.10 2.18
N ARG A 61 -11.91 -2.21 1.50
CA ARG A 61 -11.35 -3.43 2.12
C ARG A 61 -9.99 -3.17 2.75
N ILE A 62 -9.07 -2.53 2.03
CA ILE A 62 -7.73 -2.24 2.56
C ILE A 62 -7.78 -1.22 3.71
N ALA A 63 -8.65 -0.21 3.61
CA ALA A 63 -8.86 0.75 4.68
C ALA A 63 -9.38 0.07 5.95
N LYS A 64 -10.41 -0.78 5.81
CA LYS A 64 -10.95 -1.56 6.93
C LYS A 64 -9.88 -2.44 7.58
N PHE A 65 -9.09 -3.16 6.77
CA PHE A 65 -7.98 -3.96 7.27
C PHE A 65 -6.98 -3.12 8.06
N ALA A 66 -6.58 -1.94 7.55
CA ALA A 66 -5.63 -1.06 8.23
C ALA A 66 -6.15 -0.56 9.59
N PHE A 67 -7.43 -0.16 9.68
CA PHE A 67 -8.04 0.27 10.94
C PHE A 67 -8.23 -0.88 11.93
N ASP A 68 -8.69 -2.05 11.47
CA ASP A 68 -8.81 -3.24 12.31
C ASP A 68 -7.44 -3.68 12.86
N PHE A 69 -6.42 -3.68 12.00
CA PHE A 69 -5.03 -3.97 12.36
C PHE A 69 -4.53 -2.97 13.40
N ALA A 70 -4.75 -1.67 13.19
CA ALA A 70 -4.34 -0.63 14.12
C ALA A 70 -4.99 -0.83 15.50
N LYS A 71 -6.31 -1.09 15.54
CA LYS A 71 -7.06 -1.34 16.78
C LYS A 71 -6.53 -2.58 17.53
N ARG A 72 -6.28 -3.69 16.82
CA ARG A 72 -5.78 -4.95 17.41
C ARG A 72 -4.34 -4.83 17.94
N ASN A 73 -3.52 -3.98 17.33
CA ASN A 73 -2.12 -3.80 17.68
C ASN A 73 -1.84 -2.52 18.49
N GLY A 74 -2.87 -1.88 19.05
CA GLY A 74 -2.71 -0.69 19.90
C GLY A 74 -2.15 0.54 19.18
N ARG A 75 -2.23 0.62 17.85
CA ARG A 75 -1.78 1.78 17.06
C ARG A 75 -2.87 2.87 17.09
N LYS A 76 -2.47 4.10 17.39
CA LYS A 76 -3.40 5.24 17.58
C LYS A 76 -3.58 6.12 16.34
N LYS A 77 -2.77 5.91 15.30
CA LYS A 77 -2.77 6.73 14.08
C LYS A 77 -2.68 5.83 12.86
N VAL A 78 -3.56 6.10 11.89
CA VAL A 78 -3.50 5.55 10.53
C VAL A 78 -3.34 6.74 9.59
N THR A 79 -2.42 6.64 8.64
CA THR A 79 -2.18 7.69 7.64
C THR A 79 -2.38 7.11 6.25
N ALA A 80 -3.35 7.64 5.51
CA ALA A 80 -3.53 7.27 4.10
C ALA A 80 -2.52 8.05 3.25
N VAL A 81 -1.70 7.34 2.47
CA VAL A 81 -0.72 7.94 1.56
C VAL A 81 -1.29 7.90 0.16
N HIS A 82 -1.34 9.05 -0.52
CA HIS A 82 -1.95 9.17 -1.85
C HIS A 82 -1.28 10.25 -2.71
N LYS A 83 -1.65 10.30 -3.99
CA LYS A 83 -1.30 11.39 -4.92
C LYS A 83 -2.55 12.02 -5.56
N ALA A 84 -3.62 12.15 -4.76
CA ALA A 84 -4.92 12.72 -5.14
C ALA A 84 -4.89 14.19 -5.63
N ASN A 85 -3.72 14.81 -5.65
CA ASN A 85 -3.54 16.16 -6.17
C ASN A 85 -3.22 16.19 -7.68
N ILE A 86 -2.96 15.03 -8.29
CA ILE A 86 -2.65 14.88 -9.72
C ILE A 86 -3.55 13.81 -10.33
N MET A 87 -3.58 12.62 -9.70
CA MET A 87 -4.53 11.55 -10.03
C MET A 87 -5.86 11.82 -9.33
#